data_AF-A0A519C1Y7-F1
#
_entry.id   AF-A0A519C1Y7-F1
#
_cell.length_a   1.000
_cell.length_b   1.000
_cell.length_c   1.000
_cell.angle_alpha   90.00
_cell.angle_beta   90.00
_cell.angle_gamma   90.00
#
_symmetry.space_group_name_H-M   'P 1'
#
loop_
_entity.id
_entity.type
_entity.pdbx_description
1 polymer ?
#
loop_
_entity_poly.entity_id
_entity_poly.type
_entity_poly.pdbx_seq_one_letter_code
_entity_poly.pdbx_strand_id
1 'polypeptide(L)' 'MVIAKKKVSKNTKIYDSENNLIGRVVDIFGPVNEPYLAISAKKGMRITRIIGREIYKR' A
#
# COMPACT_ATOMS: atom_id res chain seq x y z
N MET A 1 3.13 16.86 12.51
CA MET A 1 2.15 15.78 12.23
C MET A 1 1.64 15.86 10.78
N VAL A 2 2.50 15.79 9.76
CA VAL A 2 2.06 16.10 8.37
C VAL A 2 2.66 15.18 7.28
N ILE A 3 3.79 14.50 7.49
CA ILE A 3 4.56 13.98 6.32
C ILE A 3 3.95 12.70 5.72
N ALA A 4 3.60 11.70 6.54
CA ALA A 4 3.03 10.43 6.06
C ALA A 4 1.64 10.59 5.39
N LYS A 5 0.71 11.29 6.06
CA LYS A 5 -0.63 11.57 5.51
C LYS A 5 -0.61 12.40 4.23
N LYS A 6 0.45 13.17 3.97
CA LYS A 6 0.57 14.02 2.78
C LYS A 6 0.93 13.24 1.51
N LYS A 7 1.46 12.01 1.62
CA LYS A 7 1.85 11.19 0.45
C LYS A 7 0.89 10.04 0.13
N VAL A 8 0.28 9.43 1.15
CA VAL A 8 -0.63 8.28 0.99
C VAL A 8 -1.82 8.43 1.95
N SER A 9 -3.02 8.18 1.46
CA SER A 9 -4.27 8.19 2.25
C SER A 9 -5.00 6.84 2.17
N LYS A 10 -5.99 6.62 3.05
CA LYS A 10 -6.88 5.46 2.93
C LYS A 10 -7.55 5.46 1.56
N ASN A 11 -7.83 4.27 1.04
CA ASN A 11 -8.34 3.99 -0.30
C ASN A 11 -7.38 4.31 -1.46
N THR A 12 -6.15 4.75 -1.21
CA THR A 12 -5.12 4.84 -2.27
C THR A 12 -4.93 3.47 -2.91
N LYS A 13 -5.01 3.40 -4.25
CA LYS A 13 -4.76 2.18 -5.02
C LYS A 13 -3.27 1.89 -5.08
N ILE A 14 -2.92 0.62 -4.90
CA ILE A 14 -1.55 0.14 -4.93
C ILE A 14 -1.39 -0.86 -6.07
N TYR A 15 -0.25 -0.76 -6.76
CA TYR A 15 0.07 -1.48 -7.98
C TYR A 15 1.42 -2.18 -7.83
N ASP A 16 1.65 -3.23 -8.63
CA ASP A 16 3.00 -3.77 -8.83
C ASP A 16 3.78 -2.96 -9.89
N SER A 17 5.00 -3.40 -10.19
CA SER A 17 5.89 -2.80 -11.19
C SER A 17 5.34 -2.88 -12.63
N GLU A 18 4.46 -3.84 -12.91
CA GLU A 18 3.82 -4.05 -14.21
C GLU A 18 2.49 -3.31 -14.32
N ASN A 19 2.18 -2.44 -13.35
CA ASN A 19 0.96 -1.66 -13.28
C ASN A 19 -0.32 -2.49 -13.04
N ASN A 20 -0.20 -3.72 -12.55
CA ASN A 20 -1.35 -4.50 -12.13
C ASN A 20 -1.84 -4.01 -10.76
N LEU A 21 -3.15 -3.82 -10.64
CA LEU A 21 -3.75 -3.46 -9.36
C LEU A 21 -3.55 -4.60 -8.33
N ILE A 22 -2.93 -4.27 -7.20
CA ILE A 22 -2.78 -5.17 -6.05
C ILE A 22 -3.96 -5.06 -5.10
N GLY A 23 -4.36 -3.83 -4.78
CA GLY A 23 -5.32 -3.58 -3.72
C GLY A 23 -5.41 -2.11 -3.35
N ARG A 24 -5.81 -1.84 -2.11
CA ARG A 24 -5.92 -0.47 -1.58
C ARG A 24 -5.47 -0.38 -0.14
N VAL A 25 -4.97 0.79 0.24
CA VAL A 25 -4.64 1.12 1.64
C VAL A 25 -5.91 1.18 2.48
N VAL A 26 -5.95 0.43 3.58
CA VAL A 26 -7.06 0.43 4.55
C VAL A 26 -6.67 1.06 5.88
N ASP A 27 -5.37 1.07 6.21
CA ASP A 27 -4.88 1.73 7.40
C ASP A 27 -3.43 2.22 7.26
N ILE A 28 -3.08 3.20 8.09
CA ILE A 28 -1.76 3.84 8.15
C ILE A 28 -1.40 3.99 9.63
N PHE A 29 -0.32 3.37 10.08
CA PHE A 29 0.03 3.29 11.49
C PHE A 29 1.56 3.26 11.70
N GLY A 30 1.99 3.32 12.97
CA GLY A 30 3.41 3.34 13.34
C GLY A 30 4.02 4.75 13.37
N PRO A 31 5.36 4.84 13.42
CA PRO A 31 6.08 6.11 13.53
C PRO A 31 5.77 7.06 12.37
N VAL A 32 5.69 8.36 12.64
CA VAL A 32 5.31 9.37 11.63
C VAL A 32 6.36 9.54 10.54
N ASN A 33 7.63 9.30 10.87
CA ASN A 33 8.77 9.33 9.94
C ASN A 33 8.84 8.07 9.06
N GLU A 34 8.42 6.92 9.58
CA GLU A 34 8.47 5.61 8.91
C GLU A 34 7.17 4.83 9.14
N PRO A 35 6.08 5.24 8.48
CA PRO A 35 4.78 4.63 8.68
C PRO A 35 4.68 3.27 7.99
N TYR A 36 3.94 2.36 8.61
CA TYR A 36 3.47 1.12 7.98
C TYR A 36 2.10 1.34 7.34
N LEU A 37 1.84 0.62 6.25
CA LEU A 37 0.57 0.65 5.52
C LEU A 37 -0.09 -0.74 5.58
N ALA A 38 -1.34 -0.81 6.03
CA ALA A 38 -2.17 -2.00 5.83
C ALA A 38 -2.84 -1.92 4.46
N ILE A 39 -2.68 -2.96 3.64
CA ILE A 39 -3.24 -3.04 2.30
C ILE A 39 -4.20 -4.22 2.24
N SER A 40 -5.45 -3.96 1.84
CA SER A 40 -6.40 -5.00 1.49
C SER A 40 -6.19 -5.39 0.04
N ALA A 41 -5.78 -6.64 -0.19
CA ALA A 41 -5.59 -7.20 -1.52
C ALA A 41 -6.94 -7.33 -2.25
N LYS A 42 -6.92 -7.13 -3.57
CA LYS A 42 -8.11 -7.39 -4.39
C LYS A 42 -8.49 -8.87 -4.35
N LYS A 43 -9.78 -9.16 -4.56
CA LYS A 43 -10.31 -10.54 -4.60
C LYS A 43 -9.51 -11.39 -5.59
N GLY A 44 -9.15 -12.61 -5.17
CA GLY A 44 -8.41 -13.58 -5.99
C GLY A 44 -6.89 -13.35 -6.07
N MET A 45 -6.34 -12.33 -5.39
CA MET A 45 -4.91 -12.09 -5.34
C MET A 45 -4.20 -13.07 -4.39
N ARG A 46 -3.17 -13.77 -4.88
CA ARG A 46 -2.29 -14.59 -4.05
C ARG A 46 -1.22 -13.72 -3.38
N ILE A 47 -1.46 -13.30 -2.14
CA ILE A 47 -0.62 -12.34 -1.40
C ILE A 47 0.85 -12.78 -1.31
N THR A 48 1.12 -14.09 -1.25
CA THR A 48 2.50 -14.62 -1.20
C THR A 48 3.35 -14.24 -2.42
N ARG A 49 2.74 -13.85 -3.56
CA ARG A 49 3.47 -13.36 -4.73
C ARG A 49 4.06 -11.97 -4.55
N ILE A 50 3.61 -11.21 -3.54
CA ILE A 50 3.99 -9.81 -3.31
C ILE A 50 5.07 -9.70 -2.21
N ILE A 51 5.21 -10.72 -1.36
CA ILE A 51 6.17 -10.71 -0.25
C ILE A 51 7.59 -10.50 -0.78
N GLY A 52 8.30 -9.54 -0.19
CA GLY A 52 9.68 -9.17 -0.58
C GLY A 52 9.77 -8.33 -1.85
N ARG A 53 8.65 -7.95 -2.46
CA ARG A 53 8.63 -7.10 -3.67
C ARG A 53 8.24 -5.67 -3.34
N GLU A 54 8.78 -4.74 -4.12
CA GLU A 54 8.32 -3.36 -4.10
C GLU A 54 6.92 -3.22 -4.70
N ILE A 55 6.16 -2.28 -4.16
CA ILE A 55 4.80 -1.95 -4.59
C ILE A 55 4.66 -0.43 -4.63
N TYR A 56 3.83 0.05 -5.53
CA TYR A 56 3.80 1.47 -5.89
C TYR A 56 2.39 2.03 -5.77
N LYS A 57 2.31 3.26 -5.27
CA LYS A 57 1.15 4.12 -5.48
C LYS A 57 1.37 4.94 -6.76
N ARG A 58 0.29 5.40 -7.38
CA ARG A 58 0.35 6.49 -8.36
C ARG A 58 0.06 7.82 -7.68
#